data_AF-A0A2E4DTP5-F1
#
_entry.id   AF-A0A2E4DTP5-F1
#
_cell.length_a   1.000
_cell.length_b   1.000
_cell.length_c   1.000
_cell.angle_alpha   90.00
_cell.angle_beta   90.00
_cell.angle_gamma   90.00
#
_symmetry.space_group_name_H-M   'P 1'
#
loop_
_entity.id
_entity.type
_entity.pdbx_description
1 polymer ?
#
loop_
_entity_poly.entity_id
_entity_poly.type
_entity_poly.pdbx_seq_one_letter_code
_entity_poly.pdbx_strand_id
1 'polypeptide(L)'
;MQKKISVSEIASYIGVAEVVVQSVINRQDVDLIPYLDESTQSDETGLPSFSIEGLPLLVTKVSYNIPTADIIDNLSQKVQHLVLQQEEIENLKKTNDQLATSNEQLQGLINSLTTESEELQVKLDEAESNVNWRNLFRRGKS
;
A
#
# COMPACT_ATOMS: atom_id res chain seq x y z
N MET A 1 5.35 15.59 32.31
CA MET A 1 3.95 15.97 32.04
C MET A 1 3.29 14.74 31.43
N GLN A 2 2.40 14.06 32.17
CA GLN A 2 1.62 12.97 31.61
C GLN A 2 0.67 13.57 30.56
N LYS A 3 0.78 13.10 29.31
CA LYS A 3 -0.12 13.51 28.24
C LYS A 3 -1.48 12.84 28.55
N LYS A 4 -2.52 13.66 28.66
CA LYS A 4 -3.88 13.24 29.01
C LYS A 4 -4.69 13.10 27.73
N ILE A 5 -5.60 12.12 27.70
CA ILE A 5 -6.53 11.90 26.59
C ILE A 5 -7.95 11.81 27.15
N SER A 6 -8.90 12.40 26.44
CA SER A 6 -10.33 12.32 26.75
C SER A 6 -10.96 10.99 26.30
N VAL A 7 -12.09 10.62 26.91
CA VAL A 7 -12.82 9.38 26.56
C VAL A 7 -13.23 9.35 25.08
N SER A 8 -13.62 10.50 24.52
CA SER A 8 -13.99 10.66 23.11
C SER A 8 -12.81 10.44 22.15
N GLU A 9 -11.63 10.96 22.49
CA GLU A 9 -10.41 10.70 21.73
C GLU A 9 -10.00 9.23 21.82
N ILE A 10 -10.14 8.59 22.99
CA ILE A 10 -9.87 7.14 23.16
C ILE A 10 -10.82 6.31 22.30
N ALA A 11 -12.12 6.63 22.34
CA ALA A 11 -13.13 5.96 21.53
C ALA A 11 -12.81 6.06 20.03
N SER A 12 -12.37 7.24 19.57
CA SER A 12 -11.91 7.48 18.21
C SER A 12 -10.65 6.65 17.86
N TYR A 13 -9.66 6.60 18.75
CA TYR A 13 -8.42 5.83 18.52
C TYR A 13 -8.64 4.31 18.48
N ILE A 14 -9.56 3.80 19.30
CA ILE A 14 -9.85 2.36 19.39
C ILE A 14 -10.87 1.94 18.32
N GLY A 15 -11.68 2.87 17.81
CA GLY A 15 -12.75 2.59 16.86
C GLY A 15 -13.97 1.95 17.50
N VAL A 16 -14.30 2.33 18.75
CA VAL A 16 -15.47 1.85 19.49
C VAL A 16 -16.35 3.01 19.90
N ALA A 17 -17.64 2.76 20.18
CA ALA A 17 -18.53 3.79 20.68
C ALA A 17 -18.07 4.30 22.06
N GLU A 18 -18.17 5.61 22.30
CA GLU A 18 -17.75 6.27 23.54
C GLU A 18 -18.39 5.63 24.79
N VAL A 19 -19.65 5.19 24.67
CA VAL A 19 -20.39 4.48 25.71
C VAL A 19 -19.68 3.19 26.16
N VAL A 20 -18.95 2.51 25.27
CA VAL A 20 -18.21 1.29 25.59
C VAL A 20 -17.01 1.63 26.45
N VAL A 21 -16.24 2.65 26.08
CA VAL A 21 -15.09 3.13 26.86
C VAL A 21 -15.54 3.64 28.23
N GLN A 22 -16.61 4.43 28.27
CA GLN A 22 -17.19 4.93 29.52
C GLN A 22 -17.68 3.79 30.41
N SER A 23 -18.30 2.76 29.84
CA SER A 23 -18.75 1.58 30.60
C SER A 23 -17.61 0.81 31.24
N VAL A 24 -16.43 0.79 30.63
CA VAL A 24 -15.23 0.12 31.17
C VAL A 24 -14.60 0.96 32.28
N ILE A 25 -14.51 2.28 32.08
CA ILE A 25 -14.00 3.22 33.08
C ILE A 25 -14.88 3.22 34.34
N ASN A 26 -16.21 3.24 34.16
CA ASN A 26 -17.17 3.28 35.26
C ASN A 26 -17.21 1.99 36.10
N ARG A 27 -16.61 0.89 35.64
CA ARG A 27 -16.48 -0.34 36.45
C ARG A 27 -15.48 -0.20 37.58
N GLN A 28 -14.63 0.83 37.55
CA GLN A 28 -13.59 1.06 38.56
C GLN A 28 -12.72 -0.19 38.78
N ASP A 29 -12.27 -0.82 37.69
CA ASP A 29 -11.31 -1.92 37.76
C ASP A 29 -10.06 -1.44 38.52
N VAL A 30 -9.62 -2.22 39.51
CA VAL A 30 -8.47 -1.91 40.39
C VAL A 30 -7.22 -1.55 39.59
N ASP A 31 -7.04 -2.18 38.43
CA ASP A 31 -5.90 -2.00 37.55
C ASP A 31 -5.96 -0.68 36.74
N LEU A 32 -7.16 -0.10 36.55
CA LEU A 32 -7.39 1.12 35.78
C LEU A 32 -7.41 2.39 36.66
N ILE A 33 -7.72 2.24 37.96
CA ILE A 33 -7.75 3.34 38.94
C ILE A 33 -6.47 4.20 38.95
N PRO A 34 -5.25 3.64 38.88
CA PRO A 34 -4.02 4.45 38.88
C PRO A 34 -3.87 5.37 37.67
N TYR A 35 -4.64 5.14 36.62
CA TYR A 35 -4.61 5.88 35.36
C TYR A 35 -5.81 6.81 35.18
N LEU A 36 -6.76 6.76 36.12
CA LEU A 36 -7.94 7.63 36.19
C LEU A 36 -7.62 8.83 37.07
N ASP A 37 -7.85 10.02 36.52
CA ASP A 37 -7.67 11.25 37.28
C ASP A 37 -9.02 11.69 37.86
N GLU A 38 -9.23 11.47 39.16
CA GLU A 38 -10.42 11.95 39.89
C GLU A 38 -10.43 13.48 40.08
N SER A 39 -9.33 14.16 39.72
CA SER A 39 -9.11 15.58 40.05
C SER A 39 -9.81 16.58 39.12
N THR A 40 -10.50 16.15 38.06
CA THR A 40 -11.26 17.05 37.19
C THR A 40 -12.77 16.97 37.47
N GLN A 41 -13.17 17.50 38.63
CA GLN A 41 -14.40 18.30 38.66
C GLN A 41 -14.09 19.58 37.86
N SER A 42 -14.94 19.91 36.88
CA SER A 42 -14.86 21.08 36.01
C SER A 42 -13.87 20.96 34.83
N ASP A 43 -14.36 20.38 33.74
CA ASP A 43 -14.55 21.14 32.51
C ASP A 43 -15.92 20.71 31.92
N GLU A 44 -16.58 21.60 31.19
CA GLU A 44 -18.04 21.67 30.93
C GLU A 44 -18.72 20.43 30.27
N THR A 45 -18.03 19.29 30.16
CA THR A 45 -18.55 18.01 29.65
C THR A 45 -18.49 16.84 30.66
N GLY A 46 -17.93 17.02 31.86
CA GLY A 46 -18.05 16.06 32.98
C GLY A 46 -17.46 14.65 32.76
N LEU A 47 -16.60 14.47 31.75
CA LEU A 47 -16.01 13.17 31.41
C LEU A 47 -14.59 13.04 32.01
N PRO A 48 -14.25 11.89 32.62
CA PRO A 48 -12.96 11.69 33.27
C PRO A 48 -11.81 11.73 32.26
N SER A 49 -10.72 12.40 32.62
CA SER A 49 -9.48 12.37 31.83
C SER A 49 -8.65 11.13 32.16
N PHE A 50 -8.08 10.48 31.13
CA PHE A 50 -7.37 9.21 31.29
C PHE A 50 -5.92 9.34 30.83
N SER A 51 -5.00 8.74 31.59
CA SER A 51 -3.57 8.74 31.26
C SER A 51 -3.26 7.84 30.07
N ILE A 52 -2.39 8.30 29.16
CA ILE A 52 -1.93 7.48 28.01
C ILE A 52 -1.31 6.16 28.45
N GLU A 53 -0.64 6.15 29.60
CA GLU A 53 0.08 5.00 30.12
C GLU A 53 -0.86 3.82 30.41
N GLY A 54 -2.13 4.09 30.71
CA GLY A 54 -3.16 3.07 30.95
C GLY A 54 -3.88 2.58 29.68
N LEU A 55 -3.62 3.19 28.50
CA LEU A 55 -4.38 2.87 27.28
C LEU A 55 -4.29 1.40 26.88
N PRO A 56 -3.12 0.73 26.90
CA PRO A 56 -3.04 -0.69 26.52
C PRO A 56 -3.95 -1.57 27.39
N LEU A 57 -4.04 -1.25 28.68
CA LEU A 57 -4.88 -1.98 29.64
C LEU A 57 -6.36 -1.68 29.40
N LEU A 58 -6.72 -0.41 29.16
CA LEU A 58 -8.08 -0.01 28.83
C LEU A 58 -8.57 -0.67 27.53
N VAL A 59 -7.74 -0.68 26.48
CA VAL A 59 -8.00 -1.37 25.21
C VAL A 59 -8.26 -2.87 25.45
N THR A 60 -7.47 -3.49 26.30
CA THR A 60 -7.63 -4.90 26.66
C THR A 60 -8.95 -5.16 27.40
N LYS A 61 -9.38 -4.25 28.28
CA LYS A 61 -10.66 -4.37 28.99
C LYS A 61 -11.86 -4.06 28.11
N VAL A 62 -11.70 -3.13 27.16
CA VAL A 62 -12.69 -2.82 26.13
C VAL A 62 -12.91 -4.00 25.19
N SER A 63 -11.85 -4.72 24.80
CA SER A 63 -11.99 -5.89 23.92
C SER A 63 -12.77 -7.04 24.59
N TYR A 64 -12.74 -7.15 25.92
CA TYR A 64 -13.58 -8.09 26.67
C TYR A 64 -15.07 -7.68 26.73
N ASN A 65 -15.42 -6.45 26.34
CA ASN A 65 -16.78 -5.93 26.29
C ASN A 65 -17.42 -5.92 24.90
N ILE A 66 -16.66 -6.24 23.85
CA ILE A 66 -17.23 -6.38 22.51
C ILE A 66 -17.90 -7.77 22.47
N PRO A 67 -19.21 -7.86 22.14
CA PRO A 67 -19.86 -9.15 21.93
C PRO A 67 -19.03 -9.99 20.97
N THR A 68 -18.73 -11.24 21.33
CA THR A 68 -17.91 -12.13 20.48
C THR A 68 -18.47 -12.26 19.06
N ALA A 69 -19.79 -12.08 18.90
CA ALA A 69 -20.45 -12.00 17.60
C ALA A 69 -19.94 -10.84 16.72
N ASP A 70 -19.80 -9.63 17.28
CA ASP A 70 -19.33 -8.45 16.53
C ASP A 70 -17.84 -8.59 16.16
N ILE A 71 -17.05 -9.28 17.00
CA ILE A 71 -15.66 -9.62 16.68
C ILE A 71 -15.63 -10.62 15.52
N ILE A 72 -16.46 -11.66 15.56
CA ILE A 72 -16.54 -12.69 14.52
C ILE A 72 -16.94 -12.07 13.18
N ASP A 73 -17.95 -11.21 13.15
CA ASP A 73 -18.42 -10.57 11.92
C ASP A 73 -17.35 -9.66 11.31
N ASN A 74 -16.68 -8.84 12.13
CA ASN A 74 -15.57 -7.99 11.66
C ASN A 74 -14.41 -8.82 11.13
N LEU A 75 -14.04 -9.91 11.81
CA LEU A 75 -12.97 -10.80 11.35
C LEU A 75 -13.37 -11.51 10.06
N SER A 76 -14.62 -11.94 9.92
CA SER A 76 -15.14 -12.57 8.71
C SER A 76 -15.04 -11.63 7.50
N GLN A 77 -15.46 -10.38 7.66
CA GLN A 77 -15.34 -9.35 6.61
C GLN A 77 -13.89 -9.09 6.23
N LYS A 78 -12.99 -8.98 7.22
CA LYS A 78 -11.55 -8.77 6.96
C LYS A 78 -10.92 -9.95 6.23
N VAL A 79 -11.27 -11.18 6.60
CA VAL A 79 -10.80 -12.39 5.92
C VAL A 79 -11.29 -12.41 4.48
N GLN A 80 -12.57 -12.11 4.24
CA GLN A 80 -13.12 -12.05 2.88
C GLN A 80 -12.43 -10.99 2.03
N HIS A 81 -12.16 -9.81 2.60
CA HIS A 81 -11.40 -8.76 1.90
C HIS A 81 -9.97 -9.21 1.55
N LEU A 82 -9.27 -9.88 2.48
CA LEU A 82 -7.93 -10.40 2.23
C LEU A 82 -7.92 -11.46 1.11
N VAL A 83 -8.94 -12.31 1.02
CA VAL A 83 -9.09 -13.29 -0.06
C VAL A 83 -9.25 -12.57 -1.41
N LEU A 84 -10.11 -11.57 -1.49
CA LEU A 84 -10.30 -10.79 -2.72
C LEU A 84 -9.02 -10.06 -3.15
N GLN A 85 -8.30 -9.47 -2.20
CA GLN A 85 -7.00 -8.84 -2.48
C GLN A 85 -5.96 -9.84 -2.97
N GLN A 86 -5.96 -11.06 -2.42
CA GLN A 86 -5.05 -12.12 -2.86
C GLN A 86 -5.34 -12.55 -4.30
N GLU A 87 -6.61 -12.69 -4.67
CA GLU A 87 -7.03 -12.97 -6.05
C GLU A 87 -6.61 -11.84 -7.02
N GLU A 88 -6.76 -10.59 -6.61
CA GLU A 88 -6.33 -9.43 -7.41
C GLU A 88 -4.80 -9.41 -7.61
N ILE A 89 -4.03 -9.69 -6.56
CA ILE A 89 -2.56 -9.82 -6.64
C ILE A 89 -2.16 -10.91 -7.63
N GLU A 90 -2.82 -12.06 -7.61
CA GLU A 90 -2.52 -13.17 -8.52
C GLU A 90 -2.84 -12.81 -9.98
N ASN A 91 -3.97 -12.13 -10.21
CA ASN A 91 -4.32 -11.59 -11.53
C ASN A 91 -3.29 -10.57 -12.02
N LEU A 92 -2.85 -9.64 -11.16
CA LEU A 92 -1.84 -8.64 -11.51
C LEU A 92 -0.47 -9.27 -11.78
N LYS A 93 -0.10 -10.34 -11.07
CA LYS A 93 1.14 -11.09 -11.39
C LYS A 93 1.05 -11.71 -12.78
N LYS A 94 -0.07 -12.35 -13.09
CA LYS A 94 -0.27 -12.98 -14.40
C LYS A 94 -0.21 -11.96 -15.54
N THR A 95 -0.83 -10.79 -15.38
CA THR A 95 -0.75 -9.73 -16.40
C THR A 95 0.66 -9.18 -16.53
N ASN A 96 1.39 -9.02 -15.42
CA ASN A 96 2.78 -8.58 -15.45
C ASN A 96 3.69 -9.58 -16.19
N ASP A 97 3.54 -10.88 -15.94
CA ASP A 97 4.30 -11.92 -16.62
C ASP A 97 4.03 -11.92 -18.15
N GLN A 98 2.76 -11.72 -18.54
CA GLN A 98 2.39 -11.56 -19.95
C GLN A 98 3.04 -10.33 -20.59
N LEU A 99 3.02 -9.19 -19.89
CA LEU A 99 3.65 -7.96 -20.36
C LEU A 99 5.16 -8.11 -20.46
N ALA A 100 5.82 -8.76 -19.49
CA ALA A 100 7.25 -9.04 -19.53
C ALA A 100 7.62 -9.88 -20.76
N THR A 101 6.85 -10.94 -21.02
CA THR A 101 7.02 -11.79 -22.21
C THR A 101 6.87 -10.98 -23.50
N SER A 102 5.83 -10.14 -23.59
CA SER A 102 5.63 -9.27 -24.76
C SER A 102 6.77 -8.27 -24.94
N ASN A 103 7.32 -7.75 -23.85
CA ASN A 103 8.41 -6.78 -23.89
C ASN A 103 9.72 -7.43 -24.38
N GLU A 104 10.02 -8.66 -23.93
CA GLU A 104 11.15 -9.43 -24.46
C GLU A 104 11.01 -9.71 -25.96
N GLN A 105 9.81 -10.06 -26.43
CA GLN A 105 9.54 -10.26 -27.85
C GLN A 105 9.75 -8.98 -28.66
N LEU A 106 9.23 -7.85 -28.19
CA LEU A 106 9.42 -6.55 -28.83
C LEU A 106 10.89 -6.14 -28.87
N GLN A 107 11.64 -6.37 -27.78
CA GLN A 107 13.07 -6.11 -27.75
C GLN A 107 13.83 -6.97 -28.77
N GLY A 108 13.45 -8.25 -28.91
CA GLY A 108 13.99 -9.14 -29.94
C GLY A 108 13.72 -8.62 -31.36
N LEU A 109 12.49 -8.15 -31.62
CA LEU A 109 12.13 -7.54 -32.91
C LEU A 109 12.93 -6.28 -33.18
N ILE A 110 13.06 -5.38 -32.20
CA ILE A 110 13.89 -4.18 -32.32
C ILE A 110 15.31 -4.55 -32.71
N ASN A 111 15.93 -5.50 -32.00
CA ASN A 111 17.30 -5.92 -32.29
C ASN A 111 17.43 -6.46 -33.72
N SER A 112 16.49 -7.30 -34.18
CA SER A 112 16.50 -7.83 -35.54
C SER A 112 16.38 -6.75 -36.61
N LEU A 113 15.49 -5.77 -36.40
CA LEU A 113 15.30 -4.65 -37.33
C LEU A 113 16.50 -3.71 -37.33
N THR A 114 17.15 -3.49 -36.17
CA THR A 114 18.39 -2.73 -36.09
C THR A 114 19.50 -3.41 -36.87
N THR A 115 19.69 -4.73 -36.71
CA THR A 115 20.70 -5.46 -37.48
C THR A 115 20.42 -5.44 -38.98
N GLU A 116 19.15 -5.61 -39.39
CA GLU A 116 18.78 -5.56 -40.80
C GLU A 116 19.01 -4.15 -41.39
N SER A 117 18.69 -3.10 -40.63
CA SER A 117 18.94 -1.72 -41.04
C SER A 117 20.43 -1.43 -41.20
N GLU A 118 21.27 -1.92 -40.30
CA GLU A 118 22.74 -1.77 -40.38
C GLU A 118 23.30 -2.49 -41.62
N GLU A 119 22.86 -3.72 -41.88
CA GLU A 119 23.26 -4.47 -43.07
C GLU A 119 22.83 -3.78 -44.36
N LEU A 120 21.61 -3.25 -44.40
CA LEU A 120 21.10 -2.51 -45.55
C LEU A 120 21.88 -1.20 -45.77
N GLN A 121 22.26 -0.51 -44.70
CA GLN A 121 23.10 0.69 -44.80
C GLN A 121 24.47 0.37 -45.38
N VAL A 122 25.12 -0.73 -44.93
CA VAL A 122 26.40 -1.17 -45.49
C VAL A 122 26.26 -1.50 -46.98
N LYS A 123 25.22 -2.25 -47.37
CA LYS A 123 24.96 -2.57 -48.79
C LYS A 123 24.71 -1.32 -49.63
N LEU A 124 24.05 -0.32 -49.07
CA LEU A 124 23.82 0.97 -49.73
C LEU A 124 25.13 1.70 -49.97
N ASP A 125 25.98 1.83 -48.94
CA ASP A 125 27.27 2.49 -49.02
C ASP A 125 28.20 1.80 -50.04
N GLU A 126 28.20 0.47 -50.08
CA GLU A 126 28.93 -0.32 -51.08
C GLU A 126 28.41 -0.07 -52.51
N ALA A 127 27.08 0.01 -52.69
CA ALA A 127 26.48 0.30 -53.98
C ALA A 127 26.82 1.72 -54.45
N GLU A 128 26.74 2.72 -53.58
CA GLU A 128 27.11 4.11 -53.87
C GLU A 128 28.59 4.23 -54.25
N SER A 129 29.48 3.58 -53.49
CA SER A 129 30.91 3.52 -53.79
C SER A 129 31.18 2.90 -55.16
N ASN A 130 30.54 1.77 -55.47
CA ASN A 130 30.67 1.10 -56.77
C ASN A 130 30.17 1.98 -57.94
N VAL A 131 29.07 2.71 -57.75
CA VAL A 131 28.58 3.68 -58.75
C VAL A 131 29.59 4.81 -58.95
N ASN A 132 30.14 5.35 -57.87
CA ASN A 132 31.15 6.41 -57.92
C ASN A 132 32.43 5.94 -58.65
N TRP A 133 32.94 4.76 -58.32
CA TRP A 133 34.08 4.14 -59.02
C TRP A 133 33.81 3.96 -60.52
N ARG A 134 32.65 3.42 -60.89
CA ARG A 134 32.26 3.26 -62.31
C ARG A 134 32.25 4.60 -63.04
N ASN A 135 31.75 5.66 -62.41
CA ASN A 135 31.71 7.00 -62.99
C ASN A 135 33.11 7.61 -63.17
N LEU A 136 34.03 7.39 -62.23
CA LEU A 136 35.43 7.83 -62.32
C LEU A 136 36.16 7.13 -63.48
N PHE A 137 36.02 5.80 -63.62
CA PHE A 137 36.65 5.05 -64.71
C PHE A 137 36.03 5.33 -66.08
N ARG A 138 34.77 5.78 -66.14
CA ARG A 138 34.15 6.23 -67.39
C ARG A 138 34.71 7.57 -67.87
N ARG A 139 35.03 8.48 -66.95
CA ARG A 139 35.60 9.81 -67.26
C ARG A 139 37.05 9.75 -67.75
N GLY A 140 37.83 8.76 -67.34
CA GLY A 140 39.23 8.61 -67.76
C GLY A 140 39.48 8.00 -69.14
N LYS A 141 38.42 7.64 -69.89
CA LYS A 141 38.50 7.04 -71.24
C LYS A 141 37.98 7.95 -72.37
N SER A 142 37.68 9.21 -72.06
CA SER A 142 37.27 10.24 -73.04
C SER A 142 38.34 11.30 -73.20
#